data_AF-A0A517VJ94-F1
#
_entry.id   AF-A0A517VJ94-F1
#
_cell.length_a   1.000
_cell.length_b   1.000
_cell.length_c   1.000
_cell.angle_alpha   90.00
_cell.angle_beta   90.00
_cell.angle_gamma   90.00
#
_symmetry.space_group_name_H-M   'P 1'
#
loop_
_entity.id
_entity.type
_entity.pdbx_description
1 polymer ?
#
loop_
_entity_poly.entity_id
_entity_poly.type
_entity_poly.pdbx_seq_one_letter_code
_entity_poly.pdbx_strand_id
1 'polypeptide(L)'
;MKFICRSCKNSLTKDLIDTQVDYCEADGEDLLPEGITNKVEDWSGDNWAINSKDILSMTVTEESSRINGCCDLDGCDGPNLRCGKCNQYVATARYDCWLPRHVIMDSERTELIT
;
A
#
# COMPACT_ATOMS: atom_id res chain seq x y z
N MET A 1 -14.97 2.47 -4.33
CA MET A 1 -13.78 3.19 -4.86
C MET A 1 -12.67 2.18 -5.10
N LYS A 2 -11.69 2.46 -5.94
CA LYS A 2 -10.51 1.59 -6.10
C LYS A 2 -9.30 2.36 -6.60
N PHE A 3 -8.10 1.86 -6.30
CA PHE A 3 -6.89 2.44 -6.85
C PHE A 3 -6.57 1.85 -8.22
N ILE A 4 -6.21 2.73 -9.15
CA ILE A 4 -5.69 2.35 -10.47
C ILE A 4 -4.28 2.91 -10.67
N CYS A 5 -3.49 2.23 -11.50
CA CYS A 5 -2.21 2.75 -11.94
C CYS A 5 -2.44 3.93 -12.90
N ARG A 6 -1.83 5.10 -12.65
CA ARG A 6 -1.96 6.25 -13.54
C ARG A 6 -1.40 5.98 -14.94
N SER A 7 -0.32 5.21 -15.03
CA SER A 7 0.38 4.94 -16.29
C SER A 7 -0.39 4.02 -17.24
N CYS A 8 -0.98 2.92 -16.74
CA CYS A 8 -1.61 1.90 -17.60
C CYS A 8 -3.09 1.62 -17.29
N LYS A 9 -3.66 2.34 -16.32
CA LYS A 9 -5.06 2.25 -15.87
C LYS A 9 -5.50 0.88 -15.34
N ASN A 10 -4.54 0.00 -15.01
CA ASN A 10 -4.84 -1.29 -14.39
C ASN A 10 -5.40 -1.10 -12.97
N SER A 11 -6.44 -1.86 -12.61
CA SER A 11 -6.97 -1.90 -11.24
C SER A 11 -5.95 -2.54 -10.31
N LEU A 12 -5.45 -1.77 -9.35
CA LEU A 12 -4.44 -2.21 -8.40
C LEU A 12 -5.06 -2.89 -7.17
N THR A 13 -6.28 -2.52 -6.83
CA THR A 13 -7.04 -3.06 -5.70
C THR A 13 -8.38 -3.62 -6.14
N LYS A 14 -9.02 -4.39 -5.26
CA LYS A 14 -10.48 -4.59 -5.30
C LYS A 14 -11.22 -3.29 -4.92
N ASP A 15 -12.55 -3.34 -4.90
CA ASP A 15 -13.36 -2.21 -4.46
C ASP A 15 -13.22 -1.99 -2.94
N LEU A 16 -13.11 -0.72 -2.57
CA LEU A 16 -12.82 -0.19 -1.24
C LEU A 16 -13.87 0.84 -0.85
N ILE A 17 -14.05 0.98 0.46
CA ILE A 17 -14.88 2.01 1.10
C ILE A 17 -13.95 3.02 1.80
N ASP A 18 -14.09 4.29 1.44
CA ASP A 18 -13.45 5.40 2.16
C ASP A 18 -14.33 5.77 3.36
N THR A 19 -13.94 5.30 4.54
CA THR A 19 -14.65 5.57 5.79
C THR A 19 -13.68 5.60 6.95
N GLN A 20 -13.91 6.50 7.90
CA GLN A 20 -13.09 6.56 9.10
C GLN A 20 -13.29 5.32 9.96
N VAL A 21 -12.18 4.75 10.42
CA VAL A 21 -12.11 3.58 11.31
C VAL A 21 -11.02 3.83 12.33
N ASP A 22 -11.16 3.21 13.51
CA ASP A 22 -10.07 3.19 14.49
C ASP A 22 -8.95 2.27 13.97
N TYR A 23 -7.73 2.81 13.89
CA TYR A 23 -6.57 2.07 13.43
C TYR A 23 -6.10 1.08 14.49
N CYS A 24 -5.63 -0.08 14.03
CA CYS A 24 -4.89 -1.00 14.89
C CYS A 24 -3.40 -0.69 14.77
N GLU A 25 -2.81 -0.05 15.76
CA GLU A 25 -1.38 0.28 15.78
C GLU A 25 -0.50 -0.84 16.35
N ALA A 26 -1.07 -2.02 16.62
CA ALA A 26 -0.34 -3.14 17.18
C ALA A 26 0.63 -3.75 16.15
N ASP A 27 1.84 -4.04 16.62
CA ASP A 27 2.89 -4.71 15.85
C ASP A 27 2.40 -6.02 15.23
N GLY A 28 2.58 -6.16 13.91
CA GLY A 28 2.22 -7.36 13.16
C GLY A 28 0.73 -7.53 12.86
N GLU A 29 -0.14 -6.65 13.35
CA GLU A 29 -1.57 -6.66 13.05
C GLU A 29 -1.90 -5.76 11.86
N ASP A 30 -3.01 -6.02 11.16
CA ASP A 30 -3.44 -5.18 10.04
C ASP A 30 -3.87 -3.78 10.53
N LEU A 31 -3.28 -2.69 9.98
CA LEU A 31 -3.61 -1.31 10.38
C LEU A 31 -5.08 -0.96 10.13
N LEU A 32 -5.58 -1.43 8.99
CA LEU A 32 -6.93 -1.20 8.48
C LEU A 32 -7.61 -2.54 8.22
N PRO A 33 -8.93 -2.66 8.48
CA PRO A 33 -9.71 -3.80 8.03
C PRO A 33 -9.68 -3.95 6.50
N GLU A 34 -9.87 -5.18 6.03
CA GLU A 34 -10.03 -5.48 4.61
C GLU A 34 -11.22 -4.73 3.99
N GLY A 35 -11.03 -4.16 2.80
CA GLY A 35 -12.07 -3.44 2.06
C GLY A 35 -12.21 -1.96 2.45
N ILE A 36 -11.37 -1.45 3.35
CA ILE A 36 -11.38 -0.07 3.81
C ILE A 36 -10.12 0.66 3.33
N THR A 37 -10.25 1.96 3.04
CA THR A 37 -9.12 2.84 2.70
C THR A 37 -9.23 4.16 3.47
N ASN A 38 -8.13 4.60 4.06
CA ASN A 38 -8.06 5.88 4.79
C ASN A 38 -6.77 6.61 4.44
N LYS A 39 -6.76 7.93 4.65
CA LYS A 39 -5.50 8.66 4.73
C LYS A 39 -4.86 8.44 6.09
N VAL A 40 -3.60 8.05 6.08
CA VAL A 40 -2.77 7.89 7.28
C VAL A 40 -1.62 8.89 7.21
N GLU A 41 -1.28 9.45 8.35
CA GLU A 41 -0.12 10.33 8.46
C GLU A 41 1.15 9.48 8.33
N ASP A 42 2.02 9.87 7.42
CA ASP A 42 3.34 9.28 7.21
C ASP A 42 4.40 10.38 7.16
N TRP A 43 5.68 10.02 7.10
CA TRP A 43 6.79 10.98 7.04
C TRP A 43 6.73 11.95 5.85
N SER A 44 5.98 11.60 4.81
CA SER A 44 5.74 12.43 3.62
C SER A 44 4.40 13.17 3.64
N GLY A 45 3.64 13.08 4.75
CA GLY A 45 2.30 13.64 4.93
C GLY A 45 1.19 12.60 4.82
N ASP A 46 -0.03 13.06 4.59
CA ASP A 46 -1.22 12.20 4.51
C ASP A 46 -1.22 11.38 3.20
N ASN A 47 -1.03 10.07 3.33
CA ASN A 47 -1.08 9.15 2.20
C ASN A 47 -2.20 8.13 2.37
N TRP A 48 -2.75 7.65 1.26
CA TRP A 48 -3.76 6.60 1.31
C TRP A 48 -3.14 5.26 1.71
N ALA A 49 -3.73 4.60 2.70
CA ALA A 49 -3.40 3.26 3.13
C ALA A 49 -4.54 2.28 2.82
N ILE A 50 -4.15 1.03 2.51
CA ILE A 50 -5.07 -0.10 2.33
C ILE A 50 -4.56 -1.33 3.10
N ASN A 51 -5.43 -2.31 3.28
CA ASN A 51 -5.03 -3.64 3.72
C ASN A 51 -4.34 -4.39 2.56
N SER A 52 -3.30 -5.18 2.87
CA SER A 52 -2.60 -6.00 1.88
C SER A 52 -3.49 -6.99 1.12
N LYS A 53 -4.55 -7.50 1.77
CA LYS A 53 -5.57 -8.41 1.19
C LYS A 53 -6.48 -7.72 0.17
N ASP A 54 -6.39 -6.40 0.04
CA ASP A 54 -7.12 -5.64 -0.98
C ASP A 54 -6.35 -5.52 -2.30
N ILE A 55 -5.06 -5.90 -2.33
CA ILE A 55 -4.25 -5.92 -3.55
C ILE A 55 -4.82 -6.91 -4.56
N LEU A 56 -5.00 -6.44 -5.80
CA LEU A 56 -5.42 -7.26 -6.93
C LEU A 56 -4.30 -7.46 -7.96
N SER A 57 -3.46 -6.46 -8.20
CA SER A 57 -2.42 -6.54 -9.24
C SER A 57 -1.14 -5.75 -8.92
N MET A 58 -0.52 -6.06 -7.79
CA MET A 58 0.81 -5.56 -7.45
C MET A 58 1.78 -6.71 -7.19
N THR A 59 3.05 -6.48 -7.52
CA THR A 59 4.13 -7.43 -7.26
C THR A 59 5.26 -6.74 -6.53
N VAL A 60 5.88 -7.44 -5.58
CA VAL A 60 7.08 -6.95 -4.91
C VAL A 60 8.21 -6.80 -5.94
N THR A 61 9.05 -5.78 -5.76
CA THR A 61 10.24 -5.59 -6.57
C THR A 61 11.33 -6.61 -6.26
N GLU A 62 12.22 -6.83 -7.23
CA GLU A 62 13.44 -7.62 -7.05
C GLU A 62 14.65 -6.72 -6.71
N GLU A 63 14.45 -5.40 -6.68
CA GLU A 63 15.47 -4.42 -6.36
C GLU A 63 15.82 -4.49 -4.87
N SER A 64 16.99 -5.06 -4.56
CA SER A 64 17.39 -5.40 -3.19
C SER A 64 17.42 -4.21 -2.23
N SER A 65 17.66 -3.00 -2.74
CA SER A 65 17.66 -1.77 -1.94
C SER A 65 16.27 -1.31 -1.49
N ARG A 66 15.19 -1.93 -1.97
CA ARG A 66 13.79 -1.55 -1.66
C ARG A 66 13.05 -2.62 -0.86
N ILE A 67 13.74 -3.68 -0.47
CA ILE A 67 13.18 -4.84 0.25
C ILE A 67 13.82 -4.96 1.64
N ASN A 68 13.83 -3.83 2.35
CA ASN A 68 14.37 -3.72 3.71
C ASN A 68 13.39 -4.28 4.75
N GLY A 69 13.94 -4.65 5.91
CA GLY A 69 13.18 -5.10 7.09
C GLY A 69 13.82 -6.28 7.81
N CYS A 70 13.27 -6.63 8.97
CA CYS A 70 13.75 -7.70 9.83
C CYS A 70 13.01 -9.01 9.55
N CYS A 71 11.68 -8.97 9.63
CA CYS A 71 10.81 -10.13 9.42
C CYS A 71 10.18 -10.13 8.02
N ASP A 72 9.86 -8.93 7.51
CA ASP A 72 9.18 -8.68 6.24
C ASP A 72 9.46 -7.21 5.83
N LEU A 73 8.82 -6.71 4.78
CA LEU A 73 9.06 -5.35 4.24
C LEU A 73 8.77 -4.25 5.27
N ASP A 74 9.76 -3.45 5.68
CA ASP A 74 9.54 -2.31 6.59
C ASP A 74 9.08 -1.03 5.86
N GLY A 75 9.15 -1.02 4.53
CA GLY A 75 8.80 0.11 3.66
C GLY A 75 9.92 1.15 3.48
N CYS A 76 11.10 0.94 4.05
CA CYS A 76 12.27 1.79 3.86
C CYS A 76 12.72 1.77 2.40
N ASP A 77 13.11 2.93 1.88
CA ASP A 77 13.47 3.15 0.47
C ASP A 77 12.37 2.77 -0.54
N GLY A 78 11.11 2.74 -0.10
CA GLY A 78 9.95 2.57 -0.97
C GLY A 78 9.88 3.60 -2.11
N PRO A 79 9.03 3.38 -3.14
CA PRO A 79 8.04 2.29 -3.24
C PRO A 79 8.66 0.93 -3.56
N ASN A 80 8.08 -0.14 -3.03
CA ASN A 80 8.57 -1.52 -3.17
C ASN A 80 7.57 -2.47 -3.86
N LEU A 81 6.37 -1.96 -4.18
CA LEU A 81 5.38 -2.65 -4.99
C LEU A 81 5.28 -2.03 -6.39
N ARG A 82 5.27 -2.88 -7.41
CA ARG A 82 5.10 -2.55 -8.82
C ARG A 82 3.72 -2.94 -9.31
N CYS A 83 3.16 -2.17 -10.24
CA CYS A 83 1.96 -2.55 -10.96
C CYS A 83 2.23 -3.84 -11.75
N GLY A 84 1.43 -4.88 -11.53
CA GLY A 84 1.59 -6.18 -12.19
C GLY A 84 1.38 -6.17 -13.71
N LYS A 85 0.94 -5.03 -14.30
CA LYS A 85 0.75 -4.87 -15.74
C LYS A 85 1.86 -4.09 -16.44
N CYS A 86 2.31 -2.97 -15.88
CA CYS A 86 3.30 -2.09 -16.53
C CYS A 86 4.61 -1.92 -15.74
N ASN A 87 4.76 -2.62 -14.62
CA ASN A 87 5.95 -2.60 -13.76
C ASN A 87 6.32 -1.25 -13.14
N GLN A 88 5.47 -0.23 -13.27
CA GLN A 88 5.65 1.03 -12.55
C GLN A 88 5.56 0.80 -11.04
N TYR A 89 6.47 1.38 -10.28
CA TYR A 89 6.35 1.48 -8.82
C TYR A 89 5.07 2.26 -8.48
N VAL A 90 4.24 1.75 -7.58
CA VAL A 90 2.91 2.32 -7.29
C VAL A 90 2.54 2.33 -5.81
N ALA A 91 3.26 1.61 -4.96
CA ALA A 91 2.94 1.55 -3.54
C ALA A 91 4.13 1.06 -2.70
N THR A 92 4.06 1.31 -1.39
CA THR A 92 5.01 0.86 -0.38
C THR A 92 4.27 -0.09 0.57
N ALA A 93 4.62 -1.36 0.55
CA ALA A 93 4.24 -2.33 1.56
C ALA A 93 5.06 -2.13 2.85
N ARG A 94 4.36 -2.19 3.97
CA ARG A 94 4.86 -2.07 5.34
C ARG A 94 4.28 -3.21 6.16
N TYR A 95 5.03 -4.28 6.29
CA TYR A 95 4.64 -5.59 6.82
C TYR A 95 5.57 -6.12 7.91
N ASP A 96 6.65 -5.40 8.23
CA ASP A 96 7.60 -5.82 9.26
C ASP A 96 6.91 -6.07 10.61
N CYS A 97 7.50 -6.97 11.39
CA CYS A 97 6.91 -7.44 12.64
C CYS A 97 6.89 -6.38 13.75
N TRP A 98 7.53 -5.23 13.57
CA TRP A 98 7.57 -4.12 14.55
C TRP A 98 6.70 -2.92 14.15
N LEU A 99 5.75 -3.13 13.23
CA LEU A 99 4.78 -2.12 12.84
C LEU A 99 3.45 -2.75 12.41
N PRO A 100 2.35 -1.98 12.44
CA PRO A 100 1.08 -2.44 11.88
C PRO A 100 1.19 -2.63 10.37
N ARG A 101 0.61 -3.72 9.86
CA ARG A 101 0.69 -4.15 8.47
C ARG A 101 -0.24 -3.33 7.59
N HIS A 102 0.30 -2.68 6.56
CA HIS A 102 -0.48 -1.90 5.59
C HIS A 102 0.30 -1.63 4.30
N VAL A 103 -0.38 -1.02 3.32
CA VAL A 103 0.21 -0.60 2.06
C VAL A 103 -0.11 0.86 1.82
N ILE A 104 0.93 1.68 1.64
CA ILE A 104 0.82 3.09 1.31
C ILE A 104 0.82 3.27 -0.21
N MET A 105 -0.19 3.93 -0.76
CA MET A 105 -0.32 4.19 -2.20
C MET A 105 0.50 5.42 -2.61
N ASP A 106 1.30 5.29 -3.68
CA ASP A 106 2.03 6.43 -4.25
C ASP A 106 1.05 7.36 -4.98
N SER A 107 0.83 8.56 -4.44
CA SER A 107 -0.17 9.52 -4.94
C SER A 107 0.17 10.09 -6.33
N GLU A 108 1.44 10.13 -6.71
CA GLU A 108 1.90 10.60 -8.02
C GLU A 108 1.68 9.54 -9.11
N ARG A 109 1.63 8.26 -8.72
CA ARG A 109 1.58 7.12 -9.66
C ARG A 109 0.27 6.33 -9.59
N THR A 110 -0.56 6.62 -8.60
CA THR A 110 -1.88 6.00 -8.42
C THR A 110 -2.99 7.04 -8.38
N GLU A 111 -4.18 6.60 -8.75
CA GLU A 111 -5.39 7.41 -8.78
C GLU A 111 -6.52 6.62 -8.11
N LEU A 112 -7.19 7.25 -7.15
CA LEU A 112 -8.40 6.70 -6.53
C LEU A 112 -9.60 7.09 -7.38
N ILE A 113 -10.32 6.10 -7.89
CA ILE A 113 -11.54 6.32 -8.69
C ILE A 113 -12.76 5.79 -7.96
N THR A 114 -13.92 6.42 -8.19
CA THR A 114 -15.20 6.00 -7.63
C THR A 114 -15.80 4.83 -8.41
#